data_AF-K0IM43-F1
#
_entry.id   AF-K0IM43-F1
#
_cell.length_a   1.000
_cell.length_b   1.000
_cell.length_c   1.000
_cell.angle_alpha   90.00
_cell.angle_beta   90.00
_cell.angle_gamma   90.00
#
_symmetry.space_group_name_H-M   'P 1'
#
loop_
_entity.id
_entity.type
_entity.pdbx_description
1 polymer ?
#
loop_
_entity_poly.entity_id
_entity_poly.type
_entity_poly.pdbx_seq_one_letter_code
_entity_poly.pdbx_strand_id
1 'polypeptide(L)'
;MMQRSIINFLTDVSGEEVQKVSTLVDTANDTIDRYFGIVTTFDVLICRGSWEMEVQIISRRKEASDGSIYSDTKFVGMTDYRLQEIVIRYDIAKYGHYLHELIHGVISKSHTHQLREGLAWYFTLKLTEDYRYVRPSYPSWVDEMYVYPIKRLAEIVGEEFLKDFAIGRASLDHETLPKDVQELFLPEEIFYAEKRHRK
;
A
#
# COMPACT_ATOMS: atom_id res chain seq x y z
N MET A 1 -7.52 -15.91 18.72
CA MET A 1 -7.98 -14.52 18.56
C MET A 1 -6.90 -13.81 17.75
N MET A 2 -7.20 -13.32 16.55
CA MET A 2 -6.26 -12.45 15.83
C MET A 2 -6.23 -11.09 16.54
N GLN A 3 -5.04 -10.60 16.86
CA GLN A 3 -4.84 -9.28 17.47
C GLN A 3 -5.22 -8.22 16.43
N ARG A 4 -6.19 -7.36 16.75
CA ARG A 4 -6.57 -6.24 15.89
C ARG A 4 -5.51 -5.14 15.98
N SER A 5 -5.23 -4.48 14.86
CA SER A 5 -4.41 -3.26 14.80
C SER A 5 -4.82 -2.24 15.84
N ILE A 6 -3.85 -1.62 16.52
CA ILE A 6 -4.11 -0.50 17.42
C ILE A 6 -4.11 0.79 16.60
N ILE A 7 -5.13 1.63 16.78
CA ILE A 7 -5.19 2.97 16.16
C ILE A 7 -4.66 3.98 17.17
N ASN A 8 -3.53 4.61 16.85
CA ASN A 8 -2.86 5.61 17.66
C ASN A 8 -2.95 6.99 16.99
N PHE A 9 -3.29 8.01 17.76
CA PHE A 9 -3.28 9.40 17.30
C PHE A 9 -2.05 10.10 17.88
N LEU A 10 -1.30 10.83 17.06
CA LEU A 10 -0.08 11.51 17.52
C LEU A 10 -0.34 12.74 18.39
N THR A 11 -1.53 13.32 18.27
CA THR A 11 -1.98 14.47 19.05
C THR A 11 -3.42 14.27 19.53
N ASP A 12 -3.83 15.08 20.51
CA ASP A 12 -5.20 15.05 21.02
C ASP A 12 -6.20 15.35 19.89
N VAL A 13 -7.20 14.48 19.79
CA VAL A 13 -8.26 14.52 18.79
C VAL A 13 -9.62 14.48 19.46
N SER A 14 -10.62 15.05 18.79
CA SER A 14 -12.00 14.99 19.24
C SER A 14 -12.55 13.57 19.14
N GLY A 15 -13.55 13.24 19.95
CA GLY A 15 -14.24 11.94 19.87
C GLY A 15 -14.87 11.67 18.50
N GLU A 16 -15.30 12.72 17.79
CA GLU A 16 -15.83 12.62 16.42
C GLU A 16 -14.75 12.20 15.42
N GLU A 17 -13.55 12.79 15.51
CA GLU A 17 -12.40 12.41 14.68
C GLU A 17 -11.99 10.96 14.94
N VAL A 18 -11.95 10.54 16.21
CA VAL A 18 -11.67 9.15 16.59
C VAL A 18 -12.69 8.19 15.99
N GLN A 19 -13.98 8.50 16.13
CA GLN A 19 -15.05 7.66 15.61
C GLN A 19 -14.97 7.54 14.08
N LYS A 20 -14.73 8.66 13.39
CA LYS A 20 -14.61 8.69 11.93
C LYS A 20 -13.45 7.84 11.44
N VAL A 21 -12.27 8.00 12.03
CA VAL A 21 -11.08 7.21 11.65
C VAL A 21 -11.31 5.73 11.93
N SER A 22 -11.82 5.39 13.12
CA SER A 22 -12.12 4.00 13.49
C SER A 22 -13.08 3.37 12.48
N THR A 23 -14.13 4.09 12.08
CA THR A 23 -15.09 3.62 11.07
C THR A 23 -14.43 3.37 9.71
N LEU A 24 -13.52 4.23 9.27
CA LEU A 24 -12.79 4.06 8.00
C LEU A 24 -11.85 2.85 8.05
N VAL A 25 -11.12 2.67 9.15
CA VAL A 25 -10.21 1.53 9.36
C VAL A 25 -10.99 0.22 9.44
N ASP A 26 -12.06 0.18 10.24
CA ASP A 26 -12.92 -0.99 10.38
C ASP A 26 -13.55 -1.38 9.04
N THR A 27 -14.11 -0.42 8.30
CA THR A 27 -14.72 -0.67 6.98
C THR A 27 -13.71 -1.21 5.96
N ALA A 28 -12.49 -0.67 5.98
CA ALA A 28 -11.42 -1.14 5.10
C ALA A 28 -10.95 -2.54 5.49
N ASN A 29 -10.75 -2.83 6.79
CA ASN A 29 -10.42 -4.15 7.29
C ASN A 29 -11.51 -5.18 6.96
N ASP A 30 -12.79 -4.84 7.12
CA ASP A 30 -13.91 -5.71 6.75
C ASP A 30 -13.94 -6.00 5.24
N THR A 31 -13.52 -5.04 4.41
CA THR A 31 -13.40 -5.23 2.96
C THR A 31 -12.24 -6.16 2.62
N ILE A 32 -11.08 -5.97 3.27
CA ILE A 32 -9.88 -6.80 3.11
C ILE A 32 -10.16 -8.23 3.60
N ASP A 33 -10.77 -8.40 4.77
CA ASP A 33 -11.11 -9.71 5.34
C ASP A 33 -12.06 -10.49 4.43
N ARG A 34 -13.11 -9.85 3.92
CA ARG A 34 -14.04 -10.49 2.98
C ARG A 34 -13.36 -10.94 1.69
N TYR A 35 -12.31 -10.24 1.25
CA TYR A 35 -11.60 -10.59 0.03
C TYR A 35 -10.49 -11.61 0.25
N PHE A 36 -9.53 -11.30 1.13
CA PHE A 36 -8.31 -12.06 1.41
C PHE A 36 -8.46 -13.10 2.52
N GLY A 37 -9.48 -12.98 3.37
CA GLY A 37 -9.65 -13.83 4.57
C GLY A 37 -8.63 -13.54 5.67
N ILE A 38 -8.00 -12.37 5.66
CA ILE A 38 -7.07 -11.87 6.67
C ILE A 38 -7.23 -10.35 6.82
N VAL A 39 -6.79 -9.83 7.97
CA VAL A 39 -6.66 -8.40 8.23
C VAL A 39 -5.21 -8.07 8.57
N THR A 40 -4.82 -6.81 8.41
CA THR A 40 -3.49 -6.37 8.84
C THR A 40 -3.34 -6.48 10.35
N THR A 41 -2.12 -6.74 10.80
CA THR A 41 -1.73 -6.65 12.22
C THR A 41 -0.90 -5.41 12.51
N PHE A 42 -0.70 -4.54 11.51
CA PHE A 42 0.13 -3.34 11.66
C PHE A 42 -0.65 -2.30 12.45
N ASP A 43 0.04 -1.59 13.33
CA ASP A 43 -0.55 -0.48 14.07
C ASP A 43 -0.78 0.70 13.13
N VAL A 44 -1.88 1.41 13.32
CA VAL A 44 -2.27 2.55 12.49
C VAL A 44 -1.99 3.84 13.25
N LEU A 45 -1.00 4.61 12.81
CA LEU A 45 -0.64 5.91 13.35
C LEU A 45 -1.31 7.01 12.52
N ILE A 46 -2.08 7.86 13.18
CA ILE A 46 -2.82 8.94 12.55
C ILE A 46 -2.10 10.26 12.79
N CYS A 47 -1.61 10.83 11.70
CA CYS A 47 -1.09 12.19 11.63
C CYS A 47 -2.24 13.16 11.35
N ARG A 48 -2.41 14.21 12.15
CA ARG A 48 -3.44 15.23 11.95
C ARG A 48 -3.25 16.00 10.65
N GLY A 49 -2.01 16.23 10.22
CA GLY A 49 -1.70 17.00 9.02
C GLY A 49 -0.26 16.84 8.54
N SER A 50 0.17 17.74 7.65
CA SER A 50 1.45 17.63 6.93
C SER A 50 2.66 17.60 7.85
N TRP A 51 2.67 18.42 8.90
CA TRP A 51 3.82 18.55 9.78
C TRP A 51 4.11 17.25 10.54
N GLU A 52 3.08 16.63 11.10
CA GLU A 52 3.22 15.34 11.79
C GLU A 52 3.69 14.25 10.83
N MET A 53 3.12 14.21 9.60
CA MET A 53 3.55 13.28 8.56
C MET A 53 5.03 13.46 8.19
N GLU A 54 5.48 14.71 8.03
CA GLU A 54 6.88 15.03 7.74
C GLU A 54 7.83 14.55 8.86
N VAL A 55 7.45 14.72 10.12
CA VAL A 55 8.19 14.18 11.27
C VAL A 55 8.29 12.66 11.19
N GLN A 56 7.18 11.97 10.84
CA GLN A 56 7.19 10.51 10.68
C GLN A 56 8.10 10.05 9.53
N ILE A 57 8.14 10.81 8.43
CA ILE A 57 9.04 10.50 7.29
C ILE A 57 10.51 10.70 7.70
N ILE A 58 10.84 11.84 8.31
CA ILE A 58 12.22 12.16 8.70
C ILE A 58 12.75 11.17 9.76
N SER A 59 11.92 10.76 10.71
CA SER A 59 12.34 9.82 11.76
C SER A 59 12.68 8.43 11.21
N ARG A 60 12.02 8.01 10.14
CA ARG A 60 12.23 6.71 9.47
C ARG A 60 13.31 6.74 8.38
N ARG A 61 13.73 7.93 7.95
CA ARG A 61 14.76 8.13 6.92
C ARG A 61 16.19 7.81 7.33
N LYS A 62 16.50 7.75 8.63
CA LYS A 62 17.90 7.61 9.09
C LYS A 62 18.61 6.33 8.65
N GLU A 63 17.90 5.36 8.07
CA GLU A 63 18.47 4.10 7.55
C GLU A 63 18.42 3.96 6.01
N ALA A 64 17.81 4.91 5.29
CA ALA A 64 17.75 4.87 3.82
C ALA A 64 18.94 5.65 3.23
N SER A 65 20.09 4.99 3.14
CA SER A 65 21.19 5.43 2.28
C SER A 65 20.79 5.22 0.82
N ASP A 66 20.05 6.17 0.24
CA ASP A 66 20.22 6.64 -1.15
C ASP A 66 19.12 7.64 -1.55
N GLY A 67 19.55 8.88 -1.81
CA GLY A 67 19.20 9.73 -2.97
C GLY A 67 17.77 9.94 -3.47
N SER A 68 16.74 9.38 -2.84
CA SER A 68 15.35 9.45 -3.27
C SER A 68 14.70 10.75 -2.78
N ILE A 69 14.96 11.84 -3.52
CA ILE A 69 14.33 13.14 -3.35
C ILE A 69 12.89 13.07 -3.91
N TYR A 70 11.97 12.43 -3.18
CA TYR A 70 10.55 12.73 -3.37
C TYR A 70 10.18 13.86 -2.41
N SER A 71 9.59 14.93 -2.95
CA SER A 71 9.08 16.08 -2.19
C SER A 71 8.05 15.60 -1.15
N ASP A 72 8.49 15.52 0.11
CA ASP A 72 7.89 14.73 1.20
C ASP A 72 6.58 15.23 1.80
N THR A 73 6.06 16.36 1.35
CA THR A 73 4.87 16.97 1.96
C THR A 73 3.56 16.52 1.32
N LYS A 74 3.62 15.66 0.30
CA LYS A 74 2.45 15.18 -0.47
C LYS A 74 1.96 13.79 -0.08
N PHE A 75 2.66 13.05 0.78
CA PHE A 75 2.24 11.71 1.16
C PHE A 75 0.97 11.77 2.03
N VAL A 76 -0.04 11.00 1.61
CA VAL A 76 -1.30 10.83 2.35
C VAL A 76 -1.22 9.64 3.30
N GLY A 77 -0.38 8.66 2.97
CA GLY A 77 -0.08 7.50 3.78
C GLY A 77 1.31 6.96 3.48
N MET A 78 1.81 6.12 4.36
CA MET A 78 2.96 5.25 4.13
C MET A 78 2.87 4.02 5.03
N THR A 79 3.45 2.92 4.58
CA THR A 79 3.53 1.67 5.34
C THR A 79 4.99 1.31 5.65
N ASP A 80 5.34 1.24 6.94
CA ASP A 80 6.64 0.80 7.44
C ASP A 80 6.56 -0.68 7.88
N TYR A 81 7.14 -1.55 7.08
CA TYR A 81 7.12 -3.00 7.32
C TYR A 81 8.10 -3.47 8.40
N ARG A 82 9.10 -2.65 8.73
CA ARG A 82 10.08 -2.94 9.79
C ARG A 82 9.43 -2.69 11.14
N LEU A 83 8.78 -1.55 11.29
CA LEU A 83 8.06 -1.18 12.52
C LEU A 83 6.67 -1.83 12.60
N GLN A 84 6.14 -2.35 11.48
CA GLN A 84 4.77 -2.84 11.36
C GLN A 84 3.76 -1.73 11.66
N GLU A 85 3.99 -0.58 11.06
CA GLU A 85 3.19 0.63 11.25
C GLU A 85 2.66 1.13 9.91
N ILE A 86 1.42 1.59 9.92
CA ILE A 86 0.77 2.31 8.82
C ILE A 86 0.55 3.73 9.30
N VAL A 87 1.16 4.70 8.64
CA VAL A 87 1.02 6.11 8.98
C VAL A 87 0.07 6.77 7.98
N ILE A 88 -1.00 7.41 8.45
CA ILE A 88 -2.01 8.04 7.58
C ILE A 88 -2.22 9.49 8.00
N ARG A 89 -2.27 10.38 7.01
CA ARG A 89 -2.51 11.82 7.17
C ARG A 89 -4.00 12.16 7.09
N TYR A 90 -4.61 12.38 8.25
CA TYR A 90 -6.06 12.52 8.45
C TYR A 90 -6.72 13.68 7.69
N ASP A 91 -6.12 14.86 7.64
CA ASP A 91 -6.73 16.06 7.05
C ASP A 91 -7.10 15.92 5.56
N ILE A 92 -6.40 15.06 4.83
CA ILE A 92 -6.63 14.83 3.40
C ILE A 92 -6.96 13.38 3.04
N ALA A 93 -6.77 12.43 3.96
CA ALA A 93 -7.09 11.04 3.71
C ALA A 93 -8.59 10.81 3.50
N LYS A 94 -8.86 9.89 2.58
CA LYS A 94 -10.20 9.37 2.24
C LYS A 94 -10.16 7.86 2.36
N TYR A 95 -11.32 7.21 2.36
CA TYR A 95 -11.43 5.76 2.46
C TYR A 95 -10.42 4.99 1.59
N GLY A 96 -10.27 5.35 0.31
CA GLY A 96 -9.33 4.68 -0.58
C GLY A 96 -7.86 4.74 -0.14
N HIS A 97 -7.44 5.77 0.58
CA HIS A 97 -6.10 5.85 1.16
C HIS A 97 -5.95 4.88 2.33
N TYR A 98 -6.94 4.80 3.22
CA TYR A 98 -6.95 3.81 4.30
C TYR A 98 -6.91 2.39 3.74
N LEU A 99 -7.77 2.11 2.76
CA LEU A 99 -7.81 0.80 2.10
C LEU A 99 -6.45 0.44 1.48
N HIS A 100 -5.83 1.37 0.75
CA HIS A 100 -4.54 1.15 0.10
C HIS A 100 -3.43 0.78 1.09
N GLU A 101 -3.26 1.57 2.16
CA GLU A 101 -2.22 1.30 3.16
C GLU A 101 -2.53 0.03 3.99
N LEU A 102 -3.79 -0.24 4.29
CA LEU A 102 -4.17 -1.48 5.00
C LEU A 102 -3.95 -2.72 4.13
N ILE A 103 -4.11 -2.61 2.80
CA ILE A 103 -3.75 -3.69 1.86
C ILE A 103 -2.24 -3.94 1.91
N HIS A 104 -1.41 -2.91 1.96
CA HIS A 104 0.04 -3.09 2.17
C HIS A 104 0.34 -3.88 3.45
N GLY A 105 -0.42 -3.66 4.52
CA GLY A 105 -0.29 -4.42 5.77
C GLY A 105 -0.59 -5.92 5.68
N VAL A 106 -1.31 -6.38 4.65
CA VAL A 106 -1.58 -7.82 4.43
C VAL A 106 -0.72 -8.45 3.33
N ILE A 107 -0.10 -7.65 2.47
CA ILE A 107 0.80 -8.15 1.43
C ILE A 107 2.09 -8.68 2.05
N SER A 108 2.56 -9.83 1.56
CA SER A 108 3.74 -10.51 2.07
C SER A 108 4.99 -9.63 2.00
N LYS A 109 5.77 -9.63 3.09
CA LYS A 109 7.08 -8.98 3.20
C LYS A 109 8.17 -9.64 2.35
N SER A 110 7.92 -10.84 1.83
CA SER A 110 8.85 -11.54 0.94
C SER A 110 8.91 -10.92 -0.46
N HIS A 111 7.90 -10.11 -0.82
CA HIS A 111 7.82 -9.45 -2.12
C HIS A 111 8.71 -8.20 -2.17
N THR A 112 9.26 -7.92 -3.35
CA THR A 112 10.00 -6.68 -3.63
C THR A 112 9.13 -5.45 -3.39
N HIS A 113 9.74 -4.28 -3.18
CA HIS A 113 8.99 -3.05 -2.94
C HIS A 113 7.99 -2.76 -4.09
N GLN A 114 8.44 -2.86 -5.34
CA GLN A 114 7.68 -2.58 -6.56
C GLN A 114 6.51 -3.53 -6.73
N LEU A 115 6.71 -4.81 -6.44
CA LEU A 115 5.65 -5.80 -6.49
C LEU A 115 4.59 -5.53 -5.41
N ARG A 116 5.00 -5.12 -4.21
CA ARG A 116 4.07 -4.73 -3.14
C ARG A 116 3.26 -3.50 -3.53
N GLU A 117 3.89 -2.47 -4.07
CA GLU A 117 3.20 -1.29 -4.63
C GLU A 117 2.22 -1.70 -5.74
N GLY A 118 2.69 -2.55 -6.66
CA GLY A 118 1.88 -3.12 -7.73
C GLY A 118 0.60 -3.77 -7.24
N LEU A 119 0.76 -4.77 -6.36
CA LEU A 119 -0.34 -5.52 -5.79
C LEU A 119 -1.28 -4.62 -5.00
N ALA A 120 -0.75 -3.70 -4.18
CA ALA A 120 -1.56 -2.79 -3.39
C ALA A 120 -2.44 -1.89 -4.28
N TRP A 121 -1.87 -1.30 -5.33
CA TRP A 121 -2.64 -0.51 -6.30
C TRP A 121 -3.69 -1.35 -7.02
N TYR A 122 -3.30 -2.50 -7.54
CA TYR A 122 -4.22 -3.39 -8.24
C TYR A 122 -5.44 -3.76 -7.38
N PHE A 123 -5.22 -4.24 -6.16
CA PHE A 123 -6.30 -4.64 -5.27
C PHE A 123 -7.10 -3.46 -4.74
N THR A 124 -6.48 -2.30 -4.50
CA THR A 124 -7.21 -1.07 -4.15
C THR A 124 -8.21 -0.71 -5.23
N LEU A 125 -7.79 -0.75 -6.51
CA LEU A 125 -8.66 -0.40 -7.64
C LEU A 125 -9.75 -1.45 -7.87
N LYS A 126 -9.42 -2.73 -7.68
CA LYS A 126 -10.35 -3.86 -7.79
C LYS A 126 -11.45 -3.79 -6.73
N LEU A 127 -11.07 -3.60 -5.47
CA LEU A 127 -12.00 -3.52 -4.33
C LEU A 127 -12.85 -2.24 -4.32
N THR A 128 -12.54 -1.29 -5.20
CA THR A 128 -13.28 -0.03 -5.36
C THR A 128 -13.86 0.14 -6.76
N GLU A 129 -13.96 -0.94 -7.55
CA GLU A 129 -14.42 -0.89 -8.94
C GLU A 129 -15.83 -0.31 -9.09
N ASP A 130 -16.75 -0.71 -8.20
CA ASP A 130 -18.13 -0.23 -8.14
C ASP A 130 -18.27 1.13 -7.45
N TYR A 131 -17.21 1.60 -6.77
CA TYR A 131 -17.24 2.80 -5.93
C TYR A 131 -16.11 3.77 -6.28
N ARG A 132 -15.87 4.01 -7.58
CA ARG A 132 -14.70 4.77 -8.06
C ARG A 132 -14.47 6.13 -7.40
N TYR A 133 -15.52 6.77 -6.88
CA TYR A 133 -15.45 8.06 -6.16
C TYR A 133 -14.68 7.99 -4.82
N VAL A 134 -14.46 6.80 -4.27
CA VAL A 134 -13.69 6.60 -3.02
C VAL A 134 -12.20 6.35 -3.25
N ARG A 135 -11.78 6.16 -4.51
CA ARG A 135 -10.40 5.84 -4.87
C ARG A 135 -9.45 6.96 -4.40
N PRO A 136 -8.24 6.61 -3.96
CA PRO A 136 -7.21 7.62 -3.76
C PRO A 136 -6.85 8.22 -5.13
N SER A 137 -6.53 9.51 -5.16
CA SER A 137 -6.02 10.14 -6.38
C SER A 137 -4.59 9.68 -6.61
N TYR A 138 -4.27 9.26 -7.83
CA TYR A 138 -2.92 8.82 -8.17
C TYR A 138 -2.51 9.30 -9.58
N PRO A 139 -1.22 9.50 -9.85
CA PRO A 139 -0.75 9.89 -11.17
C PRO A 139 -0.91 8.77 -12.20
N SER A 140 -1.18 9.10 -13.46
CA SER A 140 -1.39 8.11 -14.54
C SER A 140 -0.23 7.13 -14.74
N TRP A 141 1.00 7.51 -14.39
CA TRP A 141 2.16 6.62 -14.49
C TRP A 141 2.05 5.39 -13.56
N VAL A 142 1.24 5.43 -12.50
CA VAL A 142 0.97 4.28 -11.64
C VAL A 142 0.27 3.18 -12.44
N ASP A 143 -0.63 3.53 -13.37
CA ASP A 143 -1.29 2.52 -14.19
C ASP A 143 -0.27 1.74 -15.03
N GLU A 144 0.62 2.46 -15.71
CA GLU A 144 1.65 1.88 -16.58
C GLU A 144 2.74 1.12 -15.81
N MET A 145 3.19 1.66 -14.66
CA MET A 145 4.27 1.07 -13.89
C MET A 145 3.84 -0.13 -13.07
N TYR A 146 2.60 -0.12 -12.58
CA TYR A 146 2.15 -1.02 -11.52
C TYR A 146 0.88 -1.78 -11.90
N VAL A 147 -0.20 -1.07 -12.24
CA VAL A 147 -1.52 -1.70 -12.41
C VAL A 147 -1.57 -2.61 -13.63
N TYR A 148 -1.05 -2.19 -14.79
CA TYR A 148 -1.09 -3.00 -16.01
C TYR A 148 -0.26 -4.28 -15.91
N PRO A 149 1.00 -4.26 -15.42
CA PRO A 149 1.76 -5.48 -15.19
C PRO A 149 1.06 -6.46 -14.24
N ILE A 150 0.49 -5.99 -13.13
CA ILE A 150 -0.24 -6.87 -12.19
C ILE A 150 -1.54 -7.40 -12.80
N LYS A 151 -2.26 -6.58 -13.55
CA LYS A 151 -3.46 -7.04 -14.27
C LYS A 151 -3.11 -8.15 -15.25
N ARG A 152 -2.01 -8.00 -15.99
CA ARG A 152 -1.51 -9.04 -16.90
C ARG A 152 -1.09 -10.30 -16.13
N LEU A 153 -0.45 -10.14 -14.97
CA LEU A 153 -0.15 -11.27 -14.09
C LEU A 153 -1.44 -11.99 -13.68
N ALA A 154 -2.48 -11.26 -13.25
CA ALA A 154 -3.78 -11.80 -12.89
C ALA A 154 -4.42 -12.62 -14.03
N GLU A 155 -4.30 -12.15 -15.28
CA GLU A 155 -4.79 -12.85 -16.46
C GLU A 155 -4.03 -14.17 -16.73
N ILE A 156 -2.75 -14.25 -16.36
CA ILE A 156 -1.91 -15.44 -16.55
C ILE A 156 -2.17 -16.48 -15.45
N VAL A 157 -2.18 -16.06 -14.19
CA VAL A 157 -2.22 -16.98 -13.03
C VAL A 157 -3.62 -17.18 -12.46
N GLY A 158 -4.57 -16.31 -12.81
CA GLY A 158 -5.91 -16.27 -12.24
C GLY A 158 -6.00 -15.48 -10.94
N GLU A 159 -7.19 -14.94 -10.66
CA GLU A 159 -7.39 -14.01 -9.54
C GLU A 159 -7.17 -14.66 -8.16
N GLU A 160 -7.71 -15.85 -7.95
CA GLU A 160 -7.58 -16.53 -6.65
C GLU A 160 -6.11 -16.89 -6.35
N PHE A 161 -5.35 -17.29 -7.38
CA PHE A 161 -3.92 -17.53 -7.21
C PHE A 161 -3.19 -16.21 -6.90
N LEU A 162 -3.50 -15.13 -7.62
CA LEU A 162 -2.87 -13.83 -7.39
C LEU A 162 -3.13 -13.34 -5.95
N LYS A 163 -4.33 -13.60 -5.43
CA LYS A 163 -4.71 -13.30 -4.04
C LYS A 163 -3.82 -14.06 -3.05
N ASP A 164 -3.71 -15.38 -3.20
CA ASP A 164 -2.88 -16.21 -2.34
C ASP A 164 -1.39 -15.87 -2.46
N PHE A 165 -0.93 -15.56 -3.67
CA PHE A 165 0.43 -15.09 -3.92
C PHE A 165 0.70 -13.76 -3.21
N ALA A 166 -0.22 -12.80 -3.29
CA ALA A 166 -0.06 -11.48 -2.67
C ALA A 166 0.17 -11.57 -1.15
N ILE A 167 -0.55 -12.48 -0.49
CA ILE A 167 -0.46 -12.70 0.96
C ILE A 167 0.57 -13.77 1.35
N GLY A 168 1.38 -14.25 0.40
CA GLY A 168 2.49 -15.18 0.66
C GLY A 168 2.09 -16.64 0.88
N ARG A 169 0.87 -17.03 0.51
CA ARG A 169 0.38 -18.42 0.56
C ARG A 169 0.70 -19.22 -0.71
N ALA A 170 1.13 -18.55 -1.77
CA ALA A 170 1.59 -19.17 -3.01
C ALA A 170 2.93 -18.56 -3.44
N SER A 171 3.69 -19.33 -4.22
CA SER A 171 4.93 -18.89 -4.86
C SER A 171 4.81 -18.98 -6.38
N LEU A 172 5.54 -18.13 -7.08
CA LEU A 172 5.52 -18.03 -8.53
C LEU A 172 6.95 -18.04 -9.06
N ASP A 173 7.21 -18.92 -10.03
CA ASP A 173 8.40 -18.80 -10.86
C ASP A 173 8.17 -17.66 -11.86
N HIS A 174 8.96 -16.60 -11.74
CA HIS A 174 8.78 -15.38 -12.50
C HIS A 174 9.66 -15.32 -13.76
N GLU A 175 10.63 -16.23 -13.94
CA GLU A 175 11.56 -16.19 -15.08
C GLU A 175 10.86 -16.41 -16.43
N THR A 176 9.71 -17.08 -16.43
CA THR A 176 8.91 -17.34 -17.64
C THR A 176 7.84 -16.29 -17.92
N LEU A 177 7.66 -15.30 -17.04
CA LEU A 177 6.63 -14.28 -17.19
C LEU A 177 6.99 -13.27 -18.30
N PRO A 178 6.02 -12.51 -18.82
CA PRO A 178 6.32 -11.39 -19.69
C PRO A 178 7.24 -10.35 -19.01
N LYS A 179 8.14 -9.73 -19.78
CA LYS A 179 9.20 -8.85 -19.27
C LYS A 179 8.69 -7.71 -18.37
N ASP A 180 7.59 -7.09 -18.75
CA ASP A 180 6.90 -6.05 -17.98
C ASP A 180 6.45 -6.53 -16.59
N VAL A 181 6.07 -7.81 -16.46
CA VAL A 181 5.74 -8.44 -15.18
C VAL A 181 7.01 -8.80 -14.41
N GLN A 182 8.02 -9.35 -15.09
CA GLN A 182 9.32 -9.67 -14.48
C GLN A 182 9.97 -8.45 -13.83
N GLU A 183 9.82 -7.27 -14.44
CA GLU A 183 10.36 -6.02 -13.91
C GLU A 183 9.89 -5.71 -12.49
N LEU A 184 8.68 -6.14 -12.09
CA LEU A 184 8.18 -5.94 -10.73
C LEU A 184 8.99 -6.71 -9.67
N PHE A 185 9.70 -7.77 -10.08
CA PHE A 185 10.53 -8.61 -9.20
C PHE A 185 11.97 -8.11 -9.09
N LEU A 186 12.32 -7.00 -9.76
CA LEU A 186 13.65 -6.40 -9.67
C LEU A 186 13.84 -5.67 -8.34
N PRO A 187 15.09 -5.58 -7.84
CA PRO A 187 15.45 -4.64 -6.79
C PRO A 187 15.07 -3.20 -7.14
N GLU A 188 14.84 -2.40 -6.11
CA GLU A 188 14.29 -1.05 -6.26
C GLU A 188 15.14 -0.13 -7.12
N GLU A 189 16.45 -0.16 -6.89
CA GLU A 189 17.42 0.66 -7.59
C GLU A 189 17.43 0.34 -9.08
N ILE A 190 17.34 -0.96 -9.41
CA ILE A 190 17.35 -1.45 -10.80
C ILE A 190 16.05 -1.09 -11.49
N PHE A 191 14.90 -1.33 -10.84
CA PHE A 191 13.60 -1.02 -11.40
C PHE A 191 13.47 0.45 -11.81
N TYR A 192 13.79 1.37 -10.88
CA TYR A 192 13.68 2.80 -11.16
C TYR A 192 14.79 3.31 -12.10
N ALA A 193 15.97 2.67 -12.14
CA ALA A 193 16.96 2.97 -13.17
C ALA A 193 16.43 2.61 -14.56
N GLU A 194 15.91 1.39 -14.76
CA GLU A 194 15.38 0.96 -16.05
C GLU A 194 14.22 1.83 -16.55
N LYS A 195 13.28 2.20 -15.66
CA LYS A 195 12.13 3.04 -16.04
C LYS A 195 12.54 4.47 -16.41
N ARG A 196 13.62 5.00 -15.82
CA ARG A 196 14.15 6.33 -16.17
C ARG A 196 14.75 6.37 -17.57
N HIS A 197 15.35 5.27 -18.03
CA HIS A 197 16.03 5.19 -19.33
C HIS A 197 15.13 4.81 -20.52
N ARG A 198 13.84 4.50 -20.27
CA ARG A 198 12.85 4.18 -21.32
C ARG A 198 11.98 5.37 -21.76
N LYS A 199 12.27 6.58 -21.28
CA LYS A 199 11.72 7.84 -21.80
C LYS A 199 12.60 8.38 -22.94
#